data_AF-A0A9E2PM14-F1
#
_entry.id   AF-A0A9E2PM14-F1
#
_cell.length_a   1.000
_cell.length_b   1.000
_cell.length_c   1.000
_cell.angle_alpha   90.00
_cell.angle_beta   90.00
_cell.angle_gamma   90.00
#
_symmetry.space_group_name_H-M   'P 1'
#
loop_
_entity.id
_entity.type
_entity.pdbx_description
1 polymer ?
#
loop_
_entity_poly.entity_id
_entity_poly.type
_entity_poly.pdbx_seq_one_letter_code
_entity_poly.pdbx_strand_id
1 'polypeptide(L)'
;MADLSEANVPKRARELFDKGLVATEHGNLPYAMDMFMAALDIEPRFLRARKFLRATALKQFNETGGGQVARVMTTISAAPQLIKGWLALRAGKSQEALRLGEELIRKDPLNPTFIRFLCKMAEAAEMPEVAALTLAMVREYFQQDAEFLAWLGNLYMQMDQPQEAKECFEAVINLKPHDAEAMQALKNAMARETMAKGGWDEAAKGGGGYRSVIKDVKEASMLEKEAMAVKDGKSAELLIHDLEERVKHEPENVNYRRALANLYMQATRFDDAKHTIDEAKRLGNASDPQLDQMLATVQLKQFDFEIAQCRENGDLAGVKTKEAAKNEFVFKNTEVRIERYPNDLPLRYDYGVLLFERDLLNEAIQQFQMAQRSPRNRVRSLYYMARCFKQKQQFDMARDQLEKAAAELTEMDDLKKDIFYQLGEILEAQGDIATAVDQYYKEIYQVDIGYKDVAAKIEKSYKPSP
;
A
#
# COMPACT_ATOMS: atom_id res chain seq x y z
N MET A 1 17.90 -6.33 -26.97
CA MET A 1 18.79 -6.40 -28.16
C MET A 1 20.22 -6.20 -27.67
N ALA A 2 21.12 -7.12 -28.03
CA ALA A 2 22.45 -7.19 -27.46
C ALA A 2 23.31 -5.96 -27.80
N ASP A 3 24.16 -5.57 -26.85
CA ASP A 3 25.27 -4.64 -27.04
C ASP A 3 26.00 -4.99 -28.36
N LEU A 4 26.23 -4.00 -29.24
CA LEU A 4 26.98 -4.25 -30.46
C LEU A 4 28.39 -4.69 -30.04
N SER A 5 28.71 -5.97 -30.25
CA SER A 5 30.07 -6.47 -30.02
C SER A 5 31.06 -5.57 -30.76
N GLU A 6 32.24 -5.32 -30.18
CA GLU A 6 33.24 -4.37 -30.70
C GLU A 6 33.60 -4.57 -32.19
N ALA A 7 33.34 -5.78 -32.72
CA ALA A 7 33.48 -6.13 -34.12
C ALA A 7 32.57 -5.33 -35.07
N ASN A 8 31.41 -4.88 -34.59
CA ASN A 8 30.38 -4.20 -35.39
C ASN A 8 30.48 -2.66 -35.34
N VAL A 9 31.40 -2.10 -34.54
CA VAL A 9 31.58 -0.65 -34.44
C VAL A 9 32.46 -0.14 -35.61
N PRO A 10 32.02 0.91 -36.35
CA PRO A 10 32.80 1.48 -37.44
C PRO A 10 34.23 1.84 -37.03
N LYS A 11 35.21 1.52 -37.90
CA LYS A 11 36.64 1.78 -37.63
C LYS A 11 36.90 3.24 -37.21
N ARG A 12 36.23 4.19 -37.86
CA ARG A 12 36.34 5.63 -37.57
C ARG A 12 35.86 5.98 -36.16
N ALA A 13 34.80 5.35 -35.66
CA ALA A 13 34.31 5.56 -34.30
C ALA A 13 35.29 4.98 -33.26
N ARG A 14 35.92 3.83 -33.56
CA ARG A 14 36.97 3.23 -32.72
C ARG A 14 38.22 4.10 -32.64
N GLU A 15 38.70 4.63 -33.78
CA GLU A 15 39.86 5.53 -33.80
C GLU A 15 39.62 6.82 -32.98
N LEU A 16 38.40 7.37 -33.01
CA LEU A 16 38.03 8.52 -32.18
C LEU A 16 37.96 8.15 -30.70
N PHE A 17 37.42 6.97 -30.38
CA PHE A 17 37.41 6.46 -29.01
C PHE A 17 38.83 6.27 -28.45
N ASP A 18 39.75 5.69 -29.22
CA ASP A 18 41.15 5.50 -28.82
C ASP A 18 41.85 6.85 -28.56
N LYS A 19 41.60 7.85 -29.42
CA LYS A 19 42.08 9.23 -29.19
C LYS A 19 41.53 9.82 -27.89
N GLY A 20 40.27 9.56 -27.58
CA GLY A 20 39.64 9.96 -26.33
C GLY A 20 40.32 9.32 -25.12
N LEU A 21 40.62 8.02 -25.17
CA LEU A 21 41.33 7.31 -24.10
C LEU A 21 42.72 7.92 -23.84
N VAL A 22 43.51 8.12 -24.89
CA VAL A 22 44.83 8.74 -24.80
C VAL A 22 44.72 10.15 -24.20
N ALA A 23 43.73 10.95 -24.61
CA ALA A 23 43.52 12.28 -24.06
C ALA A 23 43.14 12.26 -22.56
N THR A 24 42.35 11.28 -22.12
CA THR A 24 42.02 11.07 -20.70
C THR A 24 43.26 10.73 -19.87
N GLU A 25 44.17 9.90 -20.40
CA GLU A 25 45.45 9.56 -19.75
C GLU A 25 46.37 10.77 -19.62
N HIS A 26 46.40 11.64 -20.64
CA HIS A 26 47.19 12.88 -20.63
C HIS A 26 46.53 14.02 -19.83
N GLY A 27 45.39 13.78 -19.19
CA GLY A 27 44.69 14.77 -18.35
C GLY A 27 43.92 15.83 -19.13
N ASN A 28 43.83 15.75 -20.46
CA ASN A 28 43.04 16.68 -21.26
C ASN A 28 41.58 16.22 -21.36
N LEU A 29 40.86 16.39 -20.25
CA LEU A 29 39.48 15.91 -20.10
C LEU A 29 38.48 16.56 -21.10
N PRO A 30 38.52 17.87 -21.39
CA PRO A 30 37.61 18.47 -22.38
C PRO A 30 37.76 17.88 -23.78
N TYR A 31 39.01 17.72 -24.24
CA TYR A 31 39.29 17.13 -25.54
C TYR A 31 38.92 15.64 -25.60
N ALA A 32 39.16 14.90 -24.51
CA ALA A 32 38.73 13.51 -24.40
C ALA A 32 37.20 13.38 -24.57
N MET A 33 36.42 14.24 -23.90
CA MET A 33 34.96 14.26 -24.05
C MET A 33 34.52 14.62 -25.47
N ASP A 34 35.20 15.53 -26.16
CA ASP A 34 34.90 15.85 -27.57
C ASP A 34 35.15 14.64 -28.50
N MET A 35 36.22 13.89 -28.27
CA MET A 35 36.51 12.68 -29.04
C MET A 35 35.49 11.56 -28.79
N PHE A 36 35.05 11.39 -27.55
CA PHE A 36 33.97 10.44 -27.24
C PHE A 36 32.62 10.87 -27.84
N MET A 37 32.28 12.16 -27.80
CA MET A 37 31.08 12.70 -28.47
C MET A 37 31.14 12.47 -29.98
N ALA A 38 32.29 12.74 -30.62
CA ALA A 38 32.47 12.49 -32.04
C ALA A 38 32.35 11.01 -32.41
N ALA A 39 32.75 10.10 -31.52
CA ALA A 39 32.52 8.67 -31.71
C ALA A 39 31.03 8.30 -31.61
N LEU A 40 30.29 8.91 -30.67
CA LEU A 40 28.84 8.72 -30.51
C LEU A 40 28.01 9.34 -31.65
N ASP A 41 28.50 10.42 -32.28
CA ASP A 41 27.89 11.00 -33.48
C ASP A 41 27.94 10.03 -34.68
N ILE A 42 28.92 9.12 -34.71
CA ILE A 42 29.04 8.08 -35.75
C ILE A 42 28.25 6.84 -35.38
N GLU A 43 28.38 6.37 -34.13
CA GLU A 43 27.67 5.19 -33.62
C GLU A 43 27.00 5.51 -32.28
N PRO A 44 25.72 5.94 -32.30
CA PRO A 44 24.99 6.31 -31.10
C PRO A 44 24.78 5.16 -30.11
N ARG A 45 24.93 3.88 -30.48
CA ARG A 45 24.84 2.75 -29.53
C ARG A 45 26.20 2.32 -28.97
N PHE A 46 27.28 3.07 -29.18
CA PHE A 46 28.60 2.72 -28.67
C PHE A 46 28.70 2.92 -27.13
N LEU A 47 28.18 1.98 -26.35
CA LEU A 47 28.08 2.06 -24.90
C LEU A 47 29.42 2.25 -24.19
N ARG A 48 30.50 1.67 -24.71
CA ARG A 48 31.84 1.85 -24.16
C ARG A 48 32.28 3.30 -24.24
N ALA A 49 32.22 3.94 -25.42
CA ALA A 49 32.53 5.36 -25.57
C ALA A 49 31.66 6.23 -24.66
N ARG A 50 30.39 5.85 -24.52
CA ARG A 50 29.45 6.51 -23.65
C ARG A 50 29.86 6.42 -22.16
N LYS A 51 30.21 5.23 -21.67
CA LYS A 51 30.72 5.00 -20.30
C LYS A 51 31.94 5.88 -20.00
N PHE A 52 32.91 5.91 -20.91
CA PHE A 52 34.11 6.74 -20.77
C PHE A 52 33.81 8.23 -20.82
N LEU A 53 32.85 8.67 -21.65
CA LEU A 53 32.39 10.06 -21.65
C LEU A 53 31.85 10.48 -20.27
N ARG A 54 31.00 9.66 -19.63
CA ARG A 54 30.45 9.98 -18.30
C ARG A 54 31.53 9.95 -17.23
N ALA A 55 32.40 8.94 -17.24
CA ALA A 55 33.49 8.84 -16.27
C ALA A 55 34.42 10.06 -16.37
N THR A 56 34.71 10.52 -17.59
CA THR A 56 35.50 11.72 -17.85
C THR A 56 34.78 12.99 -17.39
N ALA A 57 33.47 13.11 -17.65
CA ALA A 57 32.66 14.23 -17.19
C ALA A 57 32.58 14.28 -15.65
N LEU A 58 32.39 13.14 -14.98
CA LEU A 58 32.40 13.04 -13.51
C LEU A 58 33.78 13.37 -12.94
N LYS A 59 34.87 12.89 -13.55
CA LYS A 59 36.24 13.23 -13.16
C LYS A 59 36.48 14.73 -13.25
N GLN A 60 36.14 15.35 -14.38
CA GLN A 60 36.27 16.80 -14.55
C GLN A 60 35.40 17.58 -13.56
N PHE A 61 34.17 17.13 -13.32
CA PHE A 61 33.27 17.75 -12.36
C PHE A 61 33.83 17.69 -10.93
N ASN A 62 34.38 16.55 -10.53
CA ASN A 62 35.01 16.38 -9.22
C ASN A 62 36.31 17.20 -9.06
N GLU A 63 37.06 17.42 -10.14
CA GLU A 63 38.29 18.26 -10.13
C GLU A 63 37.98 19.77 -10.12
N THR A 64 36.90 20.19 -10.79
CA THR A 64 36.58 21.62 -10.99
C THR A 64 35.55 22.19 -10.01
N GLY A 65 34.76 21.34 -9.35
CA GLY A 65 33.98 21.67 -8.14
C GLY A 65 33.10 22.93 -8.22
N GLY A 66 31.92 22.83 -8.85
CA GLY A 66 30.92 23.91 -8.79
C GLY A 66 30.10 23.86 -7.50
N GLY A 67 30.17 24.90 -6.66
CA GLY A 67 29.28 25.05 -5.49
C GLY A 67 27.79 25.07 -5.89
N GLN A 68 26.88 24.89 -4.92
CA GLN A 68 25.43 24.79 -5.21
C GLN A 68 24.88 25.96 -6.05
N VAL A 69 25.41 27.18 -5.87
CA VAL A 69 25.05 28.38 -6.66
C VAL A 69 25.47 28.25 -8.13
N ALA A 70 26.64 27.68 -8.40
CA ALA A 70 27.10 27.44 -9.76
C ALA A 70 26.22 26.42 -10.48
N ARG A 71 25.75 25.38 -9.78
CA ARG A 71 24.81 24.38 -10.32
C ARG A 71 23.44 24.95 -10.69
N VAL A 72 22.93 25.88 -9.89
CA VAL A 72 21.67 26.56 -10.21
C VAL A 72 21.85 27.43 -11.47
N MET A 73 22.97 28.16 -11.58
CA MET A 73 23.29 28.97 -12.76
C MET A 73 23.50 28.12 -14.03
N THR A 74 24.13 26.95 -13.94
CA THR A 74 24.28 26.04 -15.09
C THR A 74 22.92 25.49 -15.55
N THR A 75 22.01 25.21 -14.61
CA THR A 75 20.64 24.78 -14.94
C THR A 75 19.85 25.86 -15.68
N ILE A 76 19.91 27.10 -15.18
CA ILE A 76 19.19 28.24 -15.79
C ILE A 76 19.73 28.55 -17.18
N SER A 77 21.07 28.61 -17.34
CA SER A 77 21.69 28.87 -18.63
C SER A 77 21.48 27.74 -19.66
N ALA A 78 21.14 26.53 -19.20
CA ALA A 78 20.79 25.40 -20.05
C ALA A 78 19.32 25.36 -20.51
N ALA A 79 18.45 26.25 -20.02
CA ALA A 79 17.02 26.25 -20.35
C ALA A 79 16.72 26.29 -21.88
N PRO A 80 17.42 27.12 -22.70
CA PRO A 80 17.19 27.11 -24.15
C PRO A 80 17.54 25.76 -24.81
N GLN A 81 18.57 25.08 -24.32
CA GLN A 81 18.99 23.76 -24.83
C GLN A 81 18.00 22.67 -24.43
N LEU A 82 17.47 22.71 -23.21
CA LEU A 82 16.41 21.81 -22.75
C LEU A 82 15.15 21.98 -23.61
N ILE A 83 14.70 23.21 -23.85
CA ILE A 83 13.55 23.51 -24.71
C ILE A 83 13.79 22.99 -26.13
N LYS A 84 14.96 23.29 -26.71
CA LYS A 84 15.33 22.79 -28.04
C LYS A 84 15.29 21.26 -28.11
N GLY A 85 15.78 20.58 -27.08
CA GLY A 85 15.79 19.13 -27.00
C GLY A 85 14.37 18.52 -26.92
N TRP A 86 13.50 19.09 -26.09
CA TRP A 86 12.08 18.67 -26.03
C TRP A 86 11.33 18.92 -27.35
N LEU A 87 11.61 20.04 -28.03
CA LEU A 87 11.05 20.32 -29.35
C LEU A 87 11.56 19.34 -30.41
N ALA A 88 12.86 19.00 -30.39
CA ALA A 88 13.44 18.02 -31.28
C ALA A 88 12.79 16.63 -31.09
N LEU A 89 12.56 16.23 -29.84
CA LEU A 89 11.84 15.00 -29.53
C LEU A 89 10.42 15.01 -30.09
N ARG A 90 9.66 16.09 -29.90
CA ARG A 90 8.30 16.22 -30.45
C ARG A 90 8.26 16.20 -31.98
N ALA A 91 9.35 16.63 -32.62
CA ALA A 91 9.53 16.56 -34.07
C ALA A 91 10.02 15.18 -34.56
N GLY A 92 10.11 14.17 -33.69
CA GLY A 92 10.58 12.82 -34.02
C GLY A 92 12.10 12.70 -34.20
N LYS A 93 12.86 13.74 -33.86
CA LYS A 93 14.33 13.77 -33.97
C LYS A 93 14.99 13.27 -32.68
N SER A 94 14.69 12.03 -32.30
CA SER A 94 15.15 11.45 -31.02
C SER A 94 16.68 11.41 -30.89
N GLN A 95 17.42 11.22 -31.99
CA GLN A 95 18.90 11.24 -31.97
C GLN A 95 19.49 12.63 -31.71
N GLU A 96 18.91 13.68 -32.31
CA GLU A 96 19.33 15.06 -32.05
C GLU A 96 19.04 15.44 -30.59
N ALA A 97 17.89 15.01 -30.07
CA ALA A 97 17.49 15.24 -28.69
C ALA A 97 18.41 14.48 -27.70
N LEU A 98 18.80 13.25 -28.02
CA LEU A 98 19.76 12.46 -27.25
C LEU A 98 21.12 13.16 -27.18
N ARG A 99 21.64 13.62 -28.33
CA ARG A 99 22.91 14.37 -28.42
C ARG A 99 22.89 15.65 -27.59
N LEU A 100 21.77 16.39 -27.58
CA LEU A 100 21.62 17.56 -26.71
C LEU A 100 21.65 17.18 -25.22
N GLY A 101 21.09 16.03 -24.85
CA GLY A 101 21.21 15.50 -23.50
C GLY A 101 22.67 15.19 -23.11
N GLU A 102 23.45 14.65 -24.05
CA GLU A 102 24.88 14.40 -23.86
C GLU A 102 25.67 15.69 -23.57
N GLU A 103 25.38 16.76 -24.33
CA GLU A 103 25.99 18.08 -24.12
C GLU A 103 25.66 18.66 -22.74
N LEU A 104 24.46 18.43 -22.23
CA LEU A 104 24.03 18.91 -20.92
C LEU A 104 24.74 18.17 -19.78
N ILE A 105 24.85 16.84 -19.88
CA ILE A 105 25.56 16.02 -18.89
C ILE A 105 27.05 16.36 -18.81
N ARG A 106 27.68 16.77 -19.92
CA ARG A 106 29.05 17.27 -19.92
C ARG A 106 29.24 18.54 -19.08
N LYS A 107 28.21 19.37 -18.94
CA LYS A 107 28.27 20.61 -18.14
C LYS A 107 28.11 20.33 -16.65
N ASP A 108 27.17 19.47 -16.29
CA ASP A 108 26.94 19.06 -14.90
C ASP A 108 26.37 17.62 -14.86
N PRO A 109 27.24 16.61 -14.67
CA PRO A 109 26.83 15.21 -14.69
C PRO A 109 26.01 14.77 -13.48
N LEU A 110 25.94 15.59 -12.43
CA LEU A 110 25.19 15.32 -11.20
C LEU A 110 23.93 16.18 -11.09
N ASN A 111 23.55 16.89 -12.15
CA ASN A 111 22.32 17.67 -12.17
C ASN A 111 21.10 16.76 -12.40
N PRO A 112 20.15 16.67 -11.45
CA PRO A 112 19.01 15.76 -11.60
C PRO A 112 18.11 16.09 -12.79
N THR A 113 18.07 17.36 -13.21
CA THR A 113 17.30 17.80 -14.39
C THR A 113 17.93 17.28 -15.67
N PHE A 114 19.26 17.37 -15.80
CA PHE A 114 19.97 16.91 -16.99
C PHE A 114 19.96 15.38 -17.08
N ILE A 115 20.10 14.69 -15.95
CA ILE A 115 20.02 13.22 -15.90
C ILE A 115 18.63 12.74 -16.32
N ARG A 116 17.56 13.30 -15.73
CA ARG A 116 16.17 12.97 -16.12
C ARG A 116 15.91 13.30 -17.58
N PHE A 117 16.43 14.43 -18.07
CA PHE A 117 16.30 14.81 -19.47
C PHE A 117 16.95 13.78 -20.40
N LEU A 118 18.23 13.45 -20.19
CA LEU A 118 18.96 12.49 -21.02
C LEU A 118 18.30 11.11 -21.01
N CYS A 119 17.89 10.61 -19.84
CA CYS A 119 17.27 9.30 -19.74
C CYS A 119 15.94 9.22 -20.50
N LYS A 120 15.11 10.27 -20.45
CA LYS A 120 13.89 10.34 -21.27
C LYS A 120 14.18 10.42 -22.77
N MET A 121 15.22 11.16 -23.17
CA MET A 121 15.62 11.19 -24.59
C MET A 121 16.13 9.82 -25.06
N ALA A 122 16.83 9.09 -24.20
CA ALA A 122 17.32 7.73 -24.48
C ALA A 122 16.19 6.71 -24.62
N GLU A 123 15.20 6.73 -23.72
CA GLU A 123 14.00 5.89 -23.84
C GLU A 123 13.23 6.19 -25.13
N ALA A 124 13.06 7.47 -25.47
CA ALA A 124 12.39 7.86 -26.71
C ALA A 124 13.21 7.64 -28.00
N ALA A 125 14.51 7.41 -27.86
CA ALA A 125 15.39 6.97 -28.94
C ALA A 125 15.46 5.43 -29.05
N GLU A 126 14.65 4.69 -28.26
CA GLU A 126 14.67 3.23 -28.17
C GLU A 126 16.07 2.69 -27.80
N MET A 127 16.71 3.36 -26.84
CA MET A 127 18.02 3.01 -26.30
C MET A 127 17.98 2.97 -24.75
N PRO A 128 17.18 2.10 -24.13
CA PRO A 128 17.06 2.00 -22.67
C PRO A 128 18.41 1.71 -21.99
N GLU A 129 19.34 1.04 -22.67
CA GLU A 129 20.70 0.77 -22.20
C GLU A 129 21.48 2.05 -21.86
N VAL A 130 21.18 3.15 -22.56
CA VAL A 130 21.82 4.46 -22.34
C VAL A 130 21.29 5.12 -21.07
N ALA A 131 19.98 5.02 -20.84
CA ALA A 131 19.36 5.50 -19.61
C ALA A 131 19.88 4.69 -18.41
N ALA A 132 19.86 3.36 -18.50
CA ALA A 132 20.34 2.47 -17.44
C ALA A 132 21.80 2.76 -17.08
N LEU A 133 22.69 2.87 -18.07
CA LEU A 133 24.10 3.22 -17.86
C LEU A 133 24.26 4.58 -17.16
N THR A 134 23.49 5.59 -17.58
CA THR A 134 23.57 6.94 -17.01
C THR A 134 23.15 6.93 -15.54
N LEU A 135 22.00 6.32 -15.23
CA LEU A 135 21.50 6.22 -13.85
C LEU A 135 22.43 5.38 -12.97
N ALA A 136 22.94 4.25 -13.48
CA ALA A 136 23.85 3.39 -12.74
C ALA A 136 25.15 4.10 -12.32
N MET A 137 25.72 4.92 -13.21
CA MET A 137 26.96 5.64 -12.93
C MET A 137 26.83 6.75 -11.87
N VAL A 138 25.62 7.24 -11.63
CA VAL A 138 25.36 8.28 -10.62
C VAL A 138 24.61 7.74 -9.40
N ARG A 139 24.32 6.43 -9.35
CA ARG A 139 23.55 5.78 -8.27
C ARG A 139 24.10 6.11 -6.88
N GLU A 140 25.42 6.15 -6.73
CA GLU A 140 26.08 6.45 -5.45
C GLU A 140 25.76 7.86 -4.92
N TYR A 141 25.44 8.81 -5.80
CA TYR A 141 25.08 10.18 -5.43
C TYR A 141 23.59 10.36 -5.10
N PHE A 142 22.75 9.41 -5.53
CA PHE A 142 21.27 9.47 -5.43
C PHE A 142 20.68 8.29 -4.64
N GLN A 143 21.42 7.76 -3.67
CA GLN A 143 21.00 6.59 -2.87
C GLN A 143 19.69 6.77 -2.08
N GLN A 144 19.23 8.01 -1.91
CA GLN A 144 18.01 8.37 -1.17
C GLN A 144 16.85 8.78 -2.11
N ASP A 145 17.07 8.83 -3.43
CA ASP A 145 16.02 9.14 -4.40
C ASP A 145 15.33 7.84 -4.85
N ALA A 146 14.22 7.52 -4.18
CA ALA A 146 13.45 6.31 -4.43
C ALA A 146 12.87 6.24 -5.86
N GLU A 147 12.49 7.38 -6.44
CA GLU A 147 12.00 7.42 -7.83
C GLU A 147 13.11 7.08 -8.82
N PHE A 148 14.31 7.60 -8.56
CA PHE A 148 15.50 7.33 -9.37
C PHE A 148 15.88 5.85 -9.35
N LEU A 149 15.88 5.24 -8.17
CA LEU A 149 16.15 3.82 -7.99
C LEU A 149 15.07 2.93 -8.62
N ALA A 150 13.80 3.31 -8.50
CA ALA A 150 12.70 2.59 -9.14
C ALA A 150 12.80 2.65 -10.68
N TRP A 151 13.15 3.80 -11.25
CA TRP A 151 13.33 3.96 -12.69
C TRP A 151 14.48 3.09 -13.22
N LEU A 152 15.63 3.09 -12.53
CA LEU A 152 16.75 2.21 -12.89
C LEU A 152 16.35 0.73 -12.82
N GLY A 153 15.63 0.31 -11.77
CA GLY A 153 15.13 -1.06 -11.65
C GLY A 153 14.21 -1.46 -12.81
N ASN A 154 13.31 -0.56 -13.22
CA ASN A 154 12.42 -0.79 -14.37
C ASN A 154 13.19 -0.91 -15.69
N LEU A 155 14.23 -0.09 -15.91
CA LEU A 155 15.09 -0.19 -17.09
C LEU A 155 15.84 -1.52 -17.14
N TYR A 156 16.38 -1.98 -16.00
CA TYR A 156 17.00 -3.31 -15.92
C TYR A 156 16.00 -4.44 -16.22
N MET A 157 14.75 -4.33 -15.78
CA MET A 157 13.70 -5.27 -16.16
C MET A 157 13.40 -5.27 -17.66
N GLN A 158 13.41 -4.10 -18.32
CA GLN A 158 13.24 -4.01 -19.78
C GLN A 158 14.42 -4.64 -20.53
N MET A 159 15.62 -4.57 -19.97
CA MET A 159 16.85 -5.13 -20.53
C MET A 159 17.06 -6.61 -20.21
N ASP A 160 16.11 -7.26 -19.54
CA ASP A 160 16.18 -8.64 -19.08
C ASP A 160 17.37 -8.91 -18.13
N GLN A 161 17.63 -7.93 -17.26
CA GLN A 161 18.65 -7.95 -16.20
C GLN A 161 17.97 -8.00 -14.82
N PRO A 162 17.33 -9.12 -14.44
CA PRO A 162 16.48 -9.19 -13.25
C PRO A 162 17.28 -9.14 -11.93
N GLN A 163 18.56 -9.51 -11.94
CA GLN A 163 19.43 -9.46 -10.77
C GLN A 163 19.69 -8.02 -10.34
N GLU A 164 20.10 -7.17 -11.28
CA GLU A 164 20.39 -5.76 -11.06
C GLU A 164 19.11 -4.96 -10.75
N ALA A 165 17.98 -5.35 -11.36
CA ALA A 165 16.67 -4.78 -11.06
C ALA A 165 16.25 -5.02 -9.61
N LYS A 166 16.44 -6.25 -9.12
CA LYS A 166 16.12 -6.63 -7.74
C LYS A 166 16.86 -5.77 -6.72
N GLU A 167 18.17 -5.58 -6.88
CA GLU A 167 18.97 -4.72 -5.99
C GLU A 167 18.47 -3.28 -5.95
N CYS A 168 17.93 -2.78 -7.06
CA CYS A 168 17.35 -1.44 -7.12
C CYS A 168 16.02 -1.38 -6.34
N PHE A 169 15.12 -2.35 -6.53
CA PHE A 169 13.84 -2.37 -5.82
C PHE A 169 13.98 -2.68 -4.33
N GLU A 170 14.95 -3.50 -3.92
CA GLU A 170 15.31 -3.69 -2.51
C GLU A 170 15.76 -2.36 -1.88
N ALA A 171 16.57 -1.57 -2.58
CA ALA A 171 16.95 -0.23 -2.13
C ALA A 171 15.74 0.71 -2.02
N VAL A 172 14.78 0.64 -2.95
CA VAL A 172 13.53 1.43 -2.87
C VAL A 172 12.69 1.05 -1.65
N ILE A 173 12.53 -0.24 -1.38
CA ILE A 173 11.74 -0.75 -0.23
C ILE A 173 12.40 -0.37 1.09
N ASN A 174 13.73 -0.37 1.17
CA ASN A 174 14.46 0.11 2.34
C ASN A 174 14.18 1.60 2.63
N LEU A 175 13.96 2.41 1.59
CA LEU A 175 13.59 3.82 1.74
C LEU A 175 12.10 4.02 2.00
N LYS A 176 11.24 3.18 1.39
CA LYS A 176 9.78 3.23 1.49
C LYS A 176 9.20 1.83 1.80
N PRO A 177 9.18 1.42 3.08
CA PRO A 177 8.75 0.06 3.48
C PRO A 177 7.29 -0.29 3.21
N HIS A 178 6.45 0.65 2.78
CA HIS A 178 5.03 0.45 2.48
C HIS A 178 4.67 0.79 1.02
N ASP A 179 5.67 0.89 0.14
CA ASP A 179 5.45 1.16 -1.28
C ASP A 179 5.00 -0.12 -2.01
N ALA A 180 3.69 -0.20 -2.27
CA ALA A 180 3.08 -1.36 -2.92
C ALA A 180 3.58 -1.58 -4.36
N GLU A 181 3.90 -0.51 -5.09
CA GLU A 181 4.42 -0.60 -6.46
C GLU A 181 5.84 -1.17 -6.45
N ALA A 182 6.69 -0.70 -5.53
CA ALA A 182 8.06 -1.21 -5.38
C ALA A 182 8.09 -2.67 -4.93
N MET A 183 7.21 -3.09 -4.01
CA MET A 183 7.07 -4.49 -3.60
C MET A 183 6.66 -5.39 -4.77
N GLN A 184 5.70 -4.96 -5.57
CA GLN A 184 5.26 -5.71 -6.75
C GLN A 184 6.38 -5.79 -7.81
N ALA A 185 7.11 -4.70 -8.02
CA ALA A 185 8.23 -4.66 -8.95
C ALA A 185 9.38 -5.58 -8.51
N LEU A 186 9.71 -5.62 -7.21
CA LEU A 186 10.67 -6.56 -6.63
C LEU A 186 10.25 -8.01 -6.88
N LYS A 187 8.98 -8.34 -6.63
CA LYS A 187 8.44 -9.69 -6.86
C LYS A 187 8.56 -10.10 -8.32
N ASN A 188 8.23 -9.20 -9.25
CA ASN A 188 8.36 -9.43 -10.69
C ASN A 188 9.83 -9.68 -11.09
N ALA A 189 10.76 -8.92 -10.52
CA ALA A 189 12.19 -9.10 -10.74
C ALA A 189 12.69 -10.46 -10.23
N MET A 190 12.33 -10.85 -9.01
CA MET A 190 12.69 -12.16 -8.44
C MET A 190 12.09 -13.33 -9.22
N ALA A 191 10.86 -13.20 -9.71
CA ALA A 191 10.22 -14.21 -10.54
C ALA A 191 10.98 -14.40 -11.87
N ARG A 192 11.35 -13.30 -12.54
CA ARG A 192 12.18 -13.37 -13.76
C ARG A 192 13.58 -13.92 -13.48
N GLU A 193 14.21 -13.54 -12.37
CA GLU A 193 15.52 -14.05 -11.93
C GLU A 193 15.48 -15.58 -11.79
N THR A 194 14.44 -16.10 -11.13
CA THR A 194 14.23 -17.54 -10.90
C THR A 194 13.96 -18.30 -12.19
N MET A 195 13.21 -17.69 -13.12
CA MET A 195 12.95 -18.27 -14.45
C MET A 195 14.23 -18.28 -15.32
N ALA A 196 15.05 -17.23 -15.25
CA ALA A 196 16.28 -17.09 -16.03
C ALA A 196 17.40 -18.03 -15.54
N LYS A 197 17.46 -18.32 -14.24
CA LYS A 197 18.47 -19.23 -13.65
C LYS A 197 18.14 -20.71 -13.78
N GLY A 198 17.00 -21.07 -14.38
CA GLY A 198 16.67 -22.46 -14.67
C GLY A 198 16.44 -23.31 -13.42
N GLY A 199 15.21 -23.27 -12.90
CA GLY A 199 14.71 -24.30 -12.00
C GLY A 199 14.80 -23.96 -10.52
N TRP A 200 13.76 -24.38 -9.82
CA TRP A 200 13.50 -24.23 -8.39
C TRP A 200 14.53 -24.99 -7.50
N ASP A 201 15.57 -25.59 -8.08
CA ASP A 201 16.49 -26.53 -7.44
C ASP A 201 17.74 -25.88 -6.83
N GLU A 202 18.18 -24.70 -7.29
CA GLU A 202 19.34 -23.99 -6.68
C GLU A 202 18.93 -23.03 -5.55
N ALA A 203 17.73 -22.45 -5.62
CA ALA A 203 17.20 -21.57 -4.58
C ALA A 203 16.97 -22.29 -3.24
N ALA A 204 16.92 -23.63 -3.25
CA ALA A 204 16.83 -24.47 -2.07
C ALA A 204 18.19 -24.78 -1.39
N LYS A 205 19.33 -24.44 -2.01
CA LYS A 205 20.67 -24.88 -1.55
C LYS A 205 21.61 -23.75 -1.09
N GLY A 206 21.29 -22.48 -1.33
CA GLY A 206 22.12 -21.34 -0.91
C GLY A 206 21.83 -20.85 0.50
N GLY A 207 22.49 -21.42 1.51
CA GLY A 207 22.40 -20.99 2.90
C GLY A 207 23.19 -19.71 3.20
N GLY A 208 22.54 -18.75 3.87
CA GLY A 208 23.20 -17.63 4.56
C GLY A 208 22.87 -16.26 3.98
N GLY A 209 21.93 -15.56 4.61
CA GLY A 209 21.51 -14.19 4.25
C GLY A 209 20.00 -14.03 4.12
N TYR A 210 19.31 -15.13 3.80
CA TYR A 210 17.86 -15.19 3.55
C TYR A 210 17.01 -15.03 4.83
N ARG A 211 17.56 -14.93 6.06
CA ARG A 211 16.76 -15.06 7.30
C ARG A 211 16.18 -13.75 7.89
N SER A 212 16.69 -12.57 7.54
CA SER A 212 16.23 -11.31 8.14
C SER A 212 15.18 -10.57 7.31
N VAL A 213 15.29 -10.60 5.97
CA VAL A 213 14.31 -9.95 5.07
C VAL A 213 13.07 -10.85 4.82
N ILE A 214 13.19 -12.15 5.06
CA ILE A 214 12.11 -13.13 4.85
C ILE A 214 11.06 -13.16 5.93
N LYS A 215 11.34 -12.60 7.10
CA LYS A 215 10.33 -12.58 8.14
C LYS A 215 9.12 -11.72 7.71
N ASP A 216 9.38 -10.64 6.98
CA ASP A 216 8.32 -9.76 6.45
C ASP A 216 7.83 -10.20 5.05
N VAL A 217 8.71 -10.74 4.20
CA VAL A 217 8.33 -11.20 2.85
C VAL A 217 7.57 -12.55 2.85
N LYS A 218 7.79 -13.44 3.83
CA LYS A 218 6.93 -14.64 3.98
C LYS A 218 5.55 -14.28 4.49
N GLU A 219 5.40 -13.25 5.31
CA GLU A 219 4.08 -12.81 5.79
C GLU A 219 3.28 -12.20 4.61
N ALA A 220 3.93 -11.39 3.76
CA ALA A 220 3.34 -10.87 2.53
C ALA A 220 3.10 -11.92 1.43
N SER A 221 4.03 -12.85 1.21
CA SER A 221 3.88 -13.93 0.22
C SER A 221 2.84 -14.98 0.64
N MET A 222 2.62 -15.17 1.94
CA MET A 222 1.52 -16.01 2.45
C MET A 222 0.18 -15.33 2.17
N LEU A 223 0.04 -14.03 2.45
CA LEU A 223 -1.16 -13.25 2.12
C LEU A 223 -1.46 -13.23 0.61
N GLU A 224 -0.45 -13.21 -0.26
CA GLU A 224 -0.64 -13.25 -1.71
C GLU A 224 -0.93 -14.66 -2.26
N LYS A 225 -0.36 -15.73 -1.67
CA LYS A 225 -0.74 -17.11 -2.00
C LYS A 225 -2.13 -17.44 -1.47
N GLU A 226 -2.49 -16.91 -0.31
CA GLU A 226 -3.85 -16.93 0.25
C GLU A 226 -4.83 -16.16 -0.64
N ALA A 227 -4.40 -15.12 -1.37
CA ALA A 227 -5.22 -14.38 -2.33
C ALA A 227 -5.34 -15.05 -3.71
N MET A 228 -4.32 -15.78 -4.18
CA MET A 228 -4.36 -16.54 -5.44
C MET A 228 -5.09 -17.89 -5.32
N ALA A 229 -5.04 -18.55 -4.17
CA ALA A 229 -5.76 -19.81 -3.91
C ALA A 229 -7.30 -19.67 -3.99
N VAL A 230 -7.81 -18.43 -3.88
CA VAL A 230 -9.24 -18.07 -3.93
C VAL A 230 -9.92 -18.43 -5.26
N LYS A 231 -9.18 -18.65 -6.35
CA LYS A 231 -9.77 -18.82 -7.69
C LYS A 231 -9.77 -20.24 -8.26
N ASP A 232 -9.04 -21.19 -7.67
CA ASP A 232 -8.90 -22.53 -8.25
C ASP A 232 -8.92 -23.61 -7.16
N GLY A 233 -10.06 -24.28 -6.97
CA GLY A 233 -10.27 -25.26 -5.89
C GLY A 233 -9.31 -26.46 -5.92
N LYS A 234 -8.71 -26.78 -7.08
CA LYS A 234 -7.65 -27.81 -7.18
C LYS A 234 -6.31 -27.33 -6.63
N SER A 235 -6.03 -26.04 -6.72
CA SER A 235 -4.81 -25.44 -6.16
C SER A 235 -4.90 -25.34 -4.63
N ALA A 236 -6.10 -25.19 -4.06
CA ALA A 236 -6.31 -25.11 -2.61
C ALA A 236 -6.02 -26.44 -1.87
N GLU A 237 -6.47 -27.58 -2.40
CA GLU A 237 -6.22 -28.88 -1.75
C GLU A 237 -4.75 -29.30 -1.76
N LEU A 238 -4.00 -28.95 -2.81
CA LEU A 238 -2.54 -29.17 -2.84
C LEU A 238 -1.83 -28.34 -1.76
N LEU A 239 -2.25 -27.09 -1.55
CA LEU A 239 -1.70 -26.23 -0.49
C LEU A 239 -2.05 -26.73 0.90
N ILE A 240 -3.27 -27.26 1.09
CA ILE A 240 -3.68 -27.90 2.34
C ILE A 240 -2.77 -29.10 2.62
N HIS A 241 -2.61 -30.02 1.67
CA HIS A 241 -1.77 -31.20 1.83
C HIS A 241 -0.32 -30.84 2.17
N ASP A 242 0.29 -29.91 1.44
CA ASP A 242 1.67 -29.45 1.70
C ASP A 242 1.82 -28.86 3.11
N LEU A 243 0.80 -28.16 3.59
CA LEU A 243 0.84 -27.52 4.89
C LEU A 243 0.53 -28.50 6.02
N GLU A 244 -0.33 -29.50 5.79
CA GLU A 244 -0.52 -30.65 6.69
C GLU A 244 0.80 -31.40 6.91
N GLU A 245 1.54 -31.71 5.84
CA GLU A 245 2.85 -32.37 5.95
C GLU A 245 3.86 -31.52 6.74
N ARG A 246 3.87 -30.20 6.54
CA ARG A 246 4.71 -29.29 7.35
C ARG A 246 4.30 -29.27 8.82
N VAL A 247 3.00 -29.29 9.12
CA VAL A 247 2.52 -29.37 10.51
C VAL A 247 2.90 -30.72 11.14
N LYS A 248 2.95 -31.81 10.38
CA LYS A 248 3.46 -33.11 10.88
C LYS A 248 4.95 -33.06 11.20
N HIS A 249 5.76 -32.42 10.35
CA HIS A 249 7.20 -32.31 10.54
C HIS A 249 7.60 -31.27 11.61
N GLU A 250 6.85 -30.19 11.74
CA GLU A 250 7.06 -29.11 12.72
C GLU A 250 5.78 -28.89 13.56
N PRO A 251 5.42 -29.82 14.47
CA PRO A 251 4.13 -29.82 15.16
C PRO A 251 3.93 -28.64 16.11
N GLU A 252 5.01 -28.09 16.65
CA GLU A 252 4.99 -26.94 17.58
C GLU A 252 4.86 -25.58 16.87
N ASN A 253 4.92 -25.56 15.53
CA ASN A 253 4.87 -24.31 14.78
C ASN A 253 3.43 -23.79 14.63
N VAL A 254 3.02 -22.93 15.57
CA VAL A 254 1.68 -22.31 15.62
C VAL A 254 1.34 -21.55 14.32
N ASN A 255 2.32 -20.95 13.64
CA ASN A 255 2.07 -20.19 12.41
C ASN A 255 1.61 -21.08 11.25
N TYR A 256 2.15 -22.30 11.13
CA TYR A 256 1.67 -23.25 10.11
C TYR A 256 0.24 -23.69 10.38
N ARG A 257 -0.11 -23.90 11.66
CA ARG A 257 -1.49 -24.25 12.06
C ARG A 257 -2.47 -23.11 11.78
N ARG A 258 -2.06 -21.85 12.01
CA ARG A 258 -2.87 -20.67 11.66
C ARG A 258 -3.16 -20.62 10.16
N ALA A 259 -2.13 -20.77 9.34
CA ALA A 259 -2.28 -20.79 7.90
C ALA A 259 -3.13 -21.98 7.42
N LEU A 260 -2.98 -23.16 8.02
CA LEU A 260 -3.74 -24.35 7.68
C LEU A 260 -5.22 -24.18 7.98
N ALA A 261 -5.56 -23.63 9.15
CA ALA A 261 -6.95 -23.34 9.48
C ALA A 261 -7.57 -22.24 8.59
N ASN A 262 -6.79 -21.26 8.11
CA ASN A 262 -7.27 -20.32 7.09
C ASN A 262 -7.62 -21.02 5.78
N LEU A 263 -6.75 -21.93 5.31
CA LEU A 263 -7.01 -22.72 4.10
C LEU A 263 -8.23 -23.63 4.26
N TYR A 264 -8.38 -24.30 5.40
CA TYR A 264 -9.58 -25.09 5.71
C TYR A 264 -10.85 -24.25 5.71
N MET A 265 -10.80 -23.06 6.31
CA MET A 265 -11.92 -22.14 6.30
C MET A 265 -12.29 -21.69 4.87
N GLN A 266 -11.31 -21.46 4.00
CA GLN A 266 -11.55 -21.14 2.59
C GLN A 266 -12.12 -22.33 1.80
N ALA A 267 -11.69 -23.54 2.11
CA ALA A 267 -12.19 -24.78 1.53
C ALA A 267 -13.53 -25.24 2.13
N THR A 268 -14.20 -24.42 2.95
CA THR A 268 -15.44 -24.76 3.68
C THR A 268 -15.33 -25.97 4.63
N ARG A 269 -14.11 -26.38 4.97
CA ARG A 269 -13.79 -27.45 5.93
C ARG A 269 -13.76 -26.88 7.35
N PHE A 270 -14.91 -26.40 7.82
CA PHE A 270 -15.01 -25.64 9.08
C PHE A 270 -14.59 -26.44 10.31
N ASP A 271 -14.89 -27.73 10.37
CA ASP A 271 -14.53 -28.56 11.53
C ASP A 271 -13.01 -28.80 11.61
N ASP A 272 -12.36 -29.04 10.48
CA ASP A 272 -10.89 -29.16 10.40
C ASP A 272 -10.21 -27.84 10.78
N ALA A 273 -10.77 -26.70 10.35
CA ALA A 273 -10.28 -25.38 10.73
C ALA A 273 -10.36 -25.17 12.25
N LYS A 274 -11.50 -25.47 12.88
CA LYS A 274 -11.65 -25.36 14.35
C LYS A 274 -10.69 -26.28 15.09
N HIS A 275 -10.61 -27.54 14.70
CA HIS A 275 -9.71 -28.52 15.32
C HIS A 275 -8.25 -28.03 15.27
N THR A 276 -7.83 -27.54 14.11
CA THR A 276 -6.47 -27.03 13.92
C THR A 276 -6.19 -25.78 14.78
N ILE A 277 -7.17 -24.88 14.93
CA ILE A 277 -7.05 -23.72 15.83
C ILE A 277 -6.98 -24.16 17.30
N ASP A 278 -7.80 -25.11 17.71
CA ASP A 278 -7.79 -25.63 19.09
C ASP A 278 -6.46 -26.30 19.43
N GLU A 279 -5.88 -27.06 18.50
CA GLU A 279 -4.52 -27.58 18.65
C GLU A 279 -3.48 -26.46 18.72
N ALA A 280 -3.59 -25.43 17.88
CA ALA A 280 -2.72 -24.26 17.92
C ALA A 280 -2.79 -23.55 19.29
N LYS A 281 -3.99 -23.45 19.88
CA LYS A 281 -4.19 -22.87 21.21
C LYS A 281 -3.61 -23.72 22.33
N ARG A 282 -3.60 -25.05 22.19
CA ARG A 282 -2.98 -25.98 23.16
C ARG A 282 -1.46 -25.91 23.16
N LEU A 283 -0.86 -25.74 21.99
CA LEU A 283 0.59 -25.69 21.81
C LEU A 283 1.18 -24.30 22.07
N GLY A 284 0.42 -23.25 21.75
CA GLY A 284 0.78 -21.87 22.00
C GLY A 284 0.31 -21.36 23.37
N ASN A 285 0.16 -20.05 23.45
CA ASN A 285 -0.49 -19.41 24.59
C ASN A 285 -2.02 -19.61 24.46
N ALA A 286 -2.62 -20.33 25.42
CA ALA A 286 -4.06 -20.59 25.46
C ALA A 286 -4.93 -19.31 25.50
N SER A 287 -4.34 -18.15 25.79
CA SER A 287 -4.99 -16.84 25.81
C SER A 287 -4.56 -15.92 24.67
N ASP A 288 -4.11 -16.45 23.54
CA ASP A 288 -3.81 -15.67 22.34
C ASP A 288 -5.08 -15.03 21.71
N PRO A 289 -5.23 -13.69 21.73
CA PRO A 289 -6.40 -13.01 21.18
C PRO A 289 -6.62 -13.26 19.69
N GLN A 290 -5.55 -13.51 18.92
CA GLN A 290 -5.64 -13.75 17.49
C GLN A 290 -6.29 -15.09 17.20
N LEU A 291 -5.93 -16.14 17.95
CA LEU A 291 -6.53 -17.47 17.81
C LEU A 291 -8.00 -17.48 18.24
N ASP A 292 -8.36 -16.71 19.28
CA ASP A 292 -9.75 -16.56 19.70
C ASP A 292 -10.60 -15.83 18.64
N GLN A 293 -10.08 -14.76 18.05
CA GLN A 293 -10.74 -14.06 16.94
C GLN A 293 -10.90 -14.97 15.71
N MET A 294 -9.88 -15.77 15.41
CA MET A 294 -9.88 -16.68 14.28
C MET A 294 -10.91 -17.80 14.46
N LEU A 295 -10.99 -18.40 15.66
CA LEU A 295 -12.01 -19.40 15.98
C LEU A 295 -13.42 -18.84 15.82
N ALA A 296 -13.66 -17.63 16.33
CA ALA A 296 -14.93 -16.95 16.17
C ALA A 296 -15.26 -16.70 14.69
N THR A 297 -14.27 -16.29 13.89
CA THR A 297 -14.43 -16.05 12.44
C THR A 297 -14.82 -17.33 11.70
N VAL A 298 -14.20 -18.47 12.01
CA VAL A 298 -14.56 -19.78 11.42
C VAL A 298 -16.00 -20.14 11.74
N GLN A 299 -16.42 -19.98 13.00
CA GLN A 299 -17.80 -20.25 13.43
C GLN A 299 -18.81 -19.34 12.73
N LEU A 300 -18.51 -18.05 12.56
CA LEU A 300 -19.38 -17.13 11.83
C LEU A 300 -19.52 -17.50 10.35
N LYS A 301 -18.42 -17.87 9.69
CA LYS A 301 -18.49 -18.33 8.30
C LYS A 301 -19.26 -19.62 8.14
N GLN A 302 -19.17 -20.53 9.12
CA GLN A 302 -20.01 -21.72 9.12
C GLN A 302 -21.48 -21.37 9.24
N PHE A 303 -21.87 -20.46 10.14
CA PHE A 303 -23.26 -20.00 10.21
C PHE A 303 -23.71 -19.39 8.89
N ASP A 304 -22.89 -18.54 8.26
CA ASP A 304 -23.21 -17.92 6.97
C ASP A 304 -23.40 -18.96 5.86
N PHE A 305 -22.55 -19.99 5.83
CA PHE A 305 -22.67 -21.10 4.91
C PHE A 305 -23.96 -21.90 5.13
N GLU A 306 -24.27 -22.26 6.37
CA GLU A 306 -25.50 -22.98 6.72
C GLU A 306 -26.76 -22.16 6.42
N ILE A 307 -26.75 -20.85 6.68
CA ILE A 307 -27.84 -19.93 6.32
C ILE A 307 -28.03 -19.88 4.81
N ALA A 308 -26.94 -19.80 4.05
CA ALA A 308 -27.00 -19.81 2.58
C ALA A 308 -27.61 -21.12 2.05
N GLN A 309 -27.22 -22.27 2.60
CA GLN A 309 -27.81 -23.57 2.25
C GLN A 309 -29.31 -23.63 2.59
N CYS A 310 -29.74 -23.17 3.76
CA CYS A 310 -31.17 -23.10 4.10
C CYS A 310 -31.93 -22.20 3.11
N ARG A 311 -31.34 -21.05 2.73
CA ARG A 311 -31.96 -20.12 1.77
C ARG A 311 -32.07 -20.73 0.37
N GLU A 312 -31.04 -21.43 -0.09
CA GLU A 312 -31.04 -22.14 -1.38
C GLU A 312 -32.09 -23.26 -1.41
N ASN A 313 -32.25 -23.98 -0.30
CA ASN A 313 -33.26 -25.03 -0.15
C ASN A 313 -34.68 -24.50 0.10
N GLY A 314 -34.88 -23.17 0.15
CA GLY A 314 -36.17 -22.54 0.42
C GLY A 314 -36.66 -22.67 1.88
N ASP A 315 -35.81 -23.09 2.81
CA ASP A 315 -36.15 -23.26 4.23
C ASP A 315 -36.02 -21.93 5.00
N LEU A 316 -37.06 -21.11 4.90
CA LEU A 316 -37.13 -19.82 5.60
C LEU A 316 -37.17 -19.96 7.13
N ALA A 317 -37.69 -21.07 7.66
CA ALA A 317 -37.69 -21.31 9.10
C ALA A 317 -36.27 -21.62 9.60
N GLY A 318 -35.54 -22.48 8.88
CA GLY A 318 -34.14 -22.76 9.13
C GLY A 318 -33.26 -21.53 9.06
N VAL A 319 -33.46 -20.65 8.07
CA VAL A 319 -32.76 -19.35 7.98
C VAL A 319 -32.93 -18.54 9.27
N LYS A 320 -34.18 -18.32 9.73
CA LYS A 320 -34.44 -17.56 10.96
C LYS A 320 -33.82 -18.22 12.20
N THR A 321 -33.92 -19.54 12.32
CA THR A 321 -33.34 -20.29 13.44
C THR A 321 -31.81 -20.16 13.45
N LYS A 322 -31.15 -20.26 12.30
CA LYS A 322 -29.70 -20.14 12.17
C LYS A 322 -29.21 -18.70 12.37
N GLU A 323 -29.95 -17.70 11.88
CA GLU A 323 -29.66 -16.28 12.15
C GLU A 323 -29.76 -15.96 13.64
N ALA A 324 -30.80 -16.47 14.33
CA ALA A 324 -30.93 -16.32 15.78
C ALA A 324 -29.77 -16.99 16.53
N ALA A 325 -29.39 -18.22 16.14
CA ALA A 325 -28.27 -18.93 16.73
C ALA A 325 -26.93 -18.20 16.49
N LYS A 326 -26.72 -17.64 15.29
CA LYS A 326 -25.55 -16.82 14.96
C LYS A 326 -25.47 -15.58 15.86
N ASN A 327 -26.58 -14.84 15.99
CA ASN A 327 -26.63 -13.63 16.82
C ASN A 327 -26.37 -13.93 18.30
N GLU A 328 -26.89 -15.06 18.79
CA GLU A 328 -26.64 -15.54 20.16
C GLU A 328 -25.17 -15.95 20.35
N PHE A 329 -24.58 -16.62 19.36
CA PHE A 329 -23.16 -16.97 19.36
C PHE A 329 -22.28 -15.72 19.40
N VAL A 330 -22.54 -14.72 18.54
CA VAL A 330 -21.78 -13.45 18.51
C VAL A 330 -21.80 -12.79 19.88
N PHE A 331 -22.96 -12.73 20.54
CA PHE A 331 -23.11 -12.14 21.85
C PHE A 331 -22.31 -12.86 22.93
N LYS A 332 -22.53 -14.17 23.11
CA LYS A 332 -21.83 -14.98 24.11
C LYS A 332 -20.32 -15.03 23.87
N ASN A 333 -19.90 -15.14 22.61
CA ASN A 333 -18.48 -15.16 22.28
C ASN A 333 -17.82 -13.81 22.63
N THR A 334 -18.48 -12.70 22.33
CA THR A 334 -17.97 -11.36 22.65
C THR A 334 -17.87 -11.15 24.16
N GLU A 335 -18.87 -11.59 24.92
CA GLU A 335 -18.88 -11.56 26.40
C GLU A 335 -17.65 -12.29 26.97
N VAL A 336 -17.44 -13.55 26.60
CA VAL A 336 -16.29 -14.36 27.04
C VAL A 336 -14.95 -13.71 26.67
N ARG A 337 -14.88 -13.08 25.49
CA ARG A 337 -13.64 -12.41 25.05
C ARG A 337 -13.38 -11.13 25.83
N ILE A 338 -14.40 -10.39 26.26
CA ILE A 338 -14.21 -9.21 27.12
C ILE A 338 -13.74 -9.60 28.52
N GLU A 339 -14.24 -10.70 29.07
CA GLU A 339 -13.75 -11.25 30.34
C GLU A 339 -12.26 -11.60 30.25
N ARG A 340 -11.86 -12.21 29.13
CA ARG A 340 -10.46 -12.59 28.86
C ARG A 340 -9.56 -11.39 28.54
N TYR A 341 -10.09 -10.40 27.84
CA TYR A 341 -9.37 -9.23 27.33
C TYR A 341 -10.00 -7.91 27.80
N PRO A 342 -9.97 -7.62 29.12
CA PRO A 342 -10.70 -6.49 29.68
C PRO A 342 -10.20 -5.11 29.22
N ASN A 343 -9.01 -5.03 28.63
CA ASN A 343 -8.43 -3.78 28.12
C ASN A 343 -8.66 -3.58 26.61
N ASP A 344 -9.35 -4.49 25.93
CA ASP A 344 -9.72 -4.32 24.52
C ASP A 344 -10.91 -3.34 24.39
N LEU A 345 -10.59 -2.05 24.33
CA LEU A 345 -11.58 -0.99 24.24
C LEU A 345 -12.43 -1.05 22.96
N PRO A 346 -11.87 -1.39 21.78
CA PRO A 346 -12.68 -1.67 20.60
C PRO A 346 -13.72 -2.77 20.79
N LEU A 347 -13.32 -3.91 21.36
CA LEU A 347 -14.24 -5.02 21.62
C LEU A 347 -15.37 -4.64 22.58
N ARG A 348 -15.09 -3.79 23.58
CA ARG A 348 -16.12 -3.24 24.48
C ARG A 348 -17.14 -2.38 23.76
N TYR A 349 -16.74 -1.62 22.75
CA TYR A 349 -17.70 -0.87 21.93
C TYR A 349 -18.64 -1.84 21.19
N ASP A 350 -18.08 -2.87 20.55
CA ASP A 350 -18.87 -3.85 19.81
C ASP A 350 -19.86 -4.57 20.74
N TYR A 351 -19.43 -4.95 21.95
CA TYR A 351 -20.31 -5.54 22.95
C TYR A 351 -21.39 -4.56 23.44
N GLY A 352 -21.04 -3.29 23.63
CA GLY A 352 -22.00 -2.25 23.96
C GLY A 352 -23.12 -2.14 22.91
N VAL A 353 -22.78 -2.24 21.62
CA VAL A 353 -23.78 -2.26 20.53
C VAL A 353 -24.66 -3.50 20.63
N LEU A 354 -24.08 -4.68 20.84
CA LEU A 354 -24.82 -5.93 20.99
C LEU A 354 -25.77 -5.95 22.21
N LEU A 355 -25.37 -5.28 23.30
CA LEU A 355 -26.21 -5.08 24.49
C LEU A 355 -27.34 -4.09 24.21
N PHE A 356 -27.04 -2.99 23.52
CA PHE A 356 -28.04 -1.99 23.11
C PHE A 356 -29.13 -2.61 22.22
N GLU A 357 -28.75 -3.42 21.23
CA GLU A 357 -29.70 -4.14 20.36
C GLU A 357 -30.59 -5.14 21.11
N ARG A 358 -30.20 -5.53 22.33
CA ARG A 358 -30.95 -6.43 23.22
C ARG A 358 -31.71 -5.68 24.32
N ASP A 359 -31.80 -4.35 24.24
CA ASP A 359 -32.37 -3.47 25.26
C ASP A 359 -31.72 -3.58 26.66
N LEU A 360 -30.49 -4.09 26.73
CA LEU A 360 -29.68 -4.14 27.97
C LEU A 360 -28.94 -2.81 28.16
N LEU A 361 -29.72 -1.74 28.35
CA LEU A 361 -29.24 -0.36 28.22
C LEU A 361 -28.21 0.03 29.29
N ASN A 362 -28.32 -0.49 30.53
CA ASN A 362 -27.39 -0.13 31.61
C ASN A 362 -26.02 -0.75 31.38
N GLU A 363 -25.99 -2.03 31.03
CA GLU A 363 -24.81 -2.80 30.68
C GLU A 363 -24.14 -2.19 29.45
N ALA A 364 -24.93 -1.83 28.43
CA ALA A 364 -24.44 -1.13 27.24
C ALA A 364 -23.72 0.19 27.60
N ILE A 365 -24.35 1.02 28.44
CA ILE A 365 -23.74 2.27 28.92
C ILE A 365 -22.40 2.00 29.63
N GLN A 366 -22.33 0.99 30.50
CA GLN A 366 -21.06 0.64 31.17
C GLN A 366 -19.96 0.28 30.18
N GLN A 367 -20.29 -0.49 29.14
CA GLN A 367 -19.31 -0.84 28.11
C GLN A 367 -18.86 0.38 27.29
N PHE A 368 -19.80 1.23 26.87
CA PHE A 368 -19.48 2.46 26.14
C PHE A 368 -18.67 3.46 26.99
N GLN A 369 -18.91 3.53 28.31
CA GLN A 369 -18.12 4.35 29.23
C GLN A 369 -16.65 3.93 29.30
N MET A 370 -16.36 2.64 29.10
CA MET A 370 -14.99 2.16 28.96
C MET A 370 -14.48 2.40 27.54
N ALA A 371 -15.27 2.05 26.54
CA ALA A 371 -14.88 2.12 25.13
C ALA A 371 -14.58 3.56 24.66
N GLN A 372 -15.24 4.57 25.22
CA GLN A 372 -14.99 5.97 24.91
C GLN A 372 -13.55 6.42 25.20
N ARG A 373 -12.79 5.68 26.02
CA ARG A 373 -11.36 5.98 26.28
C ARG A 373 -10.48 5.73 25.04
N SER A 374 -10.97 4.99 24.05
CA SER A 374 -10.30 4.79 22.78
C SER A 374 -10.61 5.95 21.83
N PRO A 375 -9.61 6.71 21.33
CA PRO A 375 -9.85 7.81 20.39
C PRO A 375 -10.64 7.39 19.16
N ARG A 376 -10.42 6.16 18.66
CA ARG A 376 -11.10 5.63 17.47
C ARG A 376 -12.60 5.45 17.66
N ASN A 377 -13.05 5.07 18.86
CA ASN A 377 -14.45 4.76 19.17
C ASN A 377 -15.10 5.80 20.09
N ARG A 378 -14.38 6.87 20.44
CA ARG A 378 -14.80 7.92 21.36
C ARG A 378 -16.16 8.53 20.99
N VAL A 379 -16.24 9.14 19.81
CA VAL A 379 -17.46 9.81 19.31
C VAL A 379 -18.63 8.84 19.16
N ARG A 380 -18.37 7.65 18.60
CA ARG A 380 -19.40 6.62 18.43
C ARG A 380 -19.91 6.08 19.78
N SER A 381 -19.03 5.90 20.76
CA SER A 381 -19.43 5.47 22.11
C SER A 381 -20.31 6.52 22.78
N LEU A 382 -19.97 7.81 22.66
CA LEU A 382 -20.82 8.90 23.15
C LEU A 382 -22.21 8.91 22.48
N TYR A 383 -22.23 8.76 21.15
CA TYR A 383 -23.47 8.68 20.39
C TYR A 383 -24.36 7.52 20.86
N TYR A 384 -23.81 6.32 21.04
CA TYR A 384 -24.57 5.19 21.54
C TYR A 384 -24.99 5.34 23.00
N MET A 385 -24.15 5.92 23.88
CA MET A 385 -24.56 6.27 25.24
C MET A 385 -25.77 7.20 25.24
N ALA A 386 -25.76 8.21 24.36
CA ALA A 386 -26.90 9.10 24.21
C ALA A 386 -28.17 8.37 23.74
N ARG A 387 -28.05 7.43 22.80
CA ARG A 387 -29.17 6.59 22.37
C ARG A 387 -29.73 5.75 23.52
N CYS A 388 -28.87 5.16 24.34
CA CYS A 388 -29.30 4.45 25.55
C CYS A 388 -30.06 5.39 26.51
N PHE A 389 -29.51 6.57 26.79
CA PHE A 389 -30.17 7.56 27.67
C PHE A 389 -31.51 8.04 27.10
N LYS A 390 -31.58 8.31 25.79
CA LYS A 390 -32.81 8.72 25.10
C LYS A 390 -33.89 7.64 25.18
N GLN A 391 -33.54 6.37 24.97
CA GLN A 391 -34.49 5.26 25.09
C GLN A 391 -35.01 5.09 26.53
N LYS A 392 -34.19 5.47 27.52
CA LYS A 392 -34.58 5.57 28.94
C LYS A 392 -35.32 6.88 29.29
N GLN A 393 -35.61 7.74 28.31
CA GLN A 393 -36.20 9.09 28.49
C GLN A 393 -35.35 10.04 29.38
N GLN A 394 -34.06 9.76 29.53
CA GLN A 394 -33.09 10.60 30.24
C GLN A 394 -32.49 11.64 29.27
N PHE A 395 -33.34 12.57 28.84
CA PHE A 395 -33.05 13.50 27.75
C PHE A 395 -31.90 14.48 28.04
N ASP A 396 -31.73 14.87 29.30
CA ASP A 396 -30.64 15.71 29.78
C ASP A 396 -29.27 15.02 29.59
N MET A 397 -29.15 13.77 30.03
CA MET A 397 -27.94 12.97 29.86
C MET A 397 -27.68 12.66 28.40
N ALA A 398 -28.74 12.33 27.64
CA ALA A 398 -28.61 12.05 26.20
C ALA A 398 -28.05 13.26 25.44
N ARG A 399 -28.59 14.45 25.73
CA ARG A 399 -28.14 15.71 25.13
C ARG A 399 -26.67 16.00 25.47
N ASP A 400 -26.27 15.90 26.74
CA ASP A 400 -24.88 16.14 27.16
C ASP A 400 -23.88 15.22 26.42
N GLN A 401 -24.22 13.94 26.22
CA GLN A 401 -23.36 13.03 25.47
C GLN A 401 -23.28 13.37 23.97
N LEU A 402 -24.39 13.78 23.35
CA LEU A 402 -24.42 14.19 21.94
C LEU A 402 -23.69 15.51 21.70
N GLU A 403 -23.83 16.49 22.59
CA GLU A 403 -23.09 17.76 22.50
C GLU A 403 -21.58 17.52 22.60
N LYS A 404 -21.14 16.63 23.51
CA LYS A 404 -19.73 16.18 23.57
C LYS A 404 -19.28 15.51 22.28
N ALA A 405 -20.12 14.65 21.70
CA ALA A 405 -19.80 13.97 20.44
C ALA A 405 -19.69 14.96 19.27
N ALA A 406 -20.63 15.91 19.18
CA ALA A 406 -20.66 16.96 18.17
C ALA A 406 -19.44 17.88 18.22
N ALA A 407 -18.98 18.22 19.43
CA ALA A 407 -17.82 19.09 19.64
C ALA A 407 -16.49 18.47 19.16
N GLU A 408 -16.41 17.14 19.09
CA GLU A 408 -15.23 16.42 18.59
C GLU A 408 -15.23 16.27 17.05
N LEU A 409 -16.34 16.57 16.37
CA LEU A 409 -16.46 16.48 14.92
C LEU A 409 -16.37 17.87 14.29
N THR A 410 -15.37 18.10 13.42
CA THR A 410 -15.20 19.38 12.73
C THR A 410 -16.11 19.51 11.51
N GLU A 411 -16.21 18.45 10.71
CA GLU A 411 -16.99 18.44 9.46
C GLU A 411 -18.40 17.91 9.68
N MET A 412 -19.34 18.34 8.84
CA MET A 412 -20.73 17.85 8.84
C MET A 412 -20.84 16.54 8.05
N ASP A 413 -20.21 15.49 8.56
CA ASP A 413 -20.29 14.14 8.02
C ASP A 413 -21.61 13.43 8.40
N ASP A 414 -21.82 12.20 7.92
CA ASP A 414 -23.04 11.43 8.21
C ASP A 414 -23.27 11.21 9.70
N LEU A 415 -22.20 11.02 10.48
CA LEU A 415 -22.31 10.83 11.93
C LEU A 415 -22.71 12.12 12.63
N LYS A 416 -22.14 13.27 12.25
CA LYS A 416 -22.51 14.58 12.80
C LYS A 416 -23.94 14.94 12.43
N LYS A 417 -24.39 14.66 11.20
CA LYS A 417 -25.80 14.79 10.80
C LYS A 417 -26.71 13.94 11.69
N ASP A 418 -26.34 12.69 11.96
CA ASP A 418 -27.08 11.82 12.88
C ASP A 418 -27.12 12.37 14.32
N ILE A 419 -26.00 12.88 14.83
CA ILE A 419 -25.92 13.49 16.17
C ILE A 419 -26.83 14.73 16.26
N PHE A 420 -26.76 15.62 15.28
CA PHE A 420 -27.59 16.84 15.24
C PHE A 420 -29.06 16.48 15.12
N TYR A 421 -29.39 15.48 14.31
CA TYR A 421 -30.76 15.01 14.17
C TYR A 421 -31.28 14.45 15.50
N GLN A 422 -30.47 13.64 16.21
CA GLN A 422 -30.83 13.14 17.54
C GLN A 422 -30.99 14.26 18.58
N LEU A 423 -30.15 15.30 18.55
CA LEU A 423 -30.27 16.49 19.41
C LEU A 423 -31.58 17.24 19.14
N GLY A 424 -31.94 17.41 17.87
CA GLY A 424 -33.22 17.99 17.48
C GLY A 424 -34.41 17.18 17.99
N GLU A 425 -34.38 15.85 17.83
CA GLU A 425 -35.46 14.97 18.33
C GLU A 425 -35.61 15.03 19.85
N ILE A 426 -34.50 15.16 20.59
CA ILE A 426 -34.53 15.31 22.05
C ILE A 426 -35.19 16.64 22.44
N LEU A 427 -34.83 17.74 21.78
CA LEU A 427 -35.44 19.05 22.05
C LEU A 427 -36.93 19.09 21.68
N GLU A 428 -37.31 18.48 20.56
CA GLU A 428 -38.74 18.31 20.21
C GLU A 428 -39.50 17.52 21.29
N ALA A 429 -38.91 16.44 21.81
CA ALA A 429 -39.50 15.66 22.90
C ALA A 429 -39.61 16.45 24.21
N GLN A 430 -38.73 17.44 24.43
CA GLN A 430 -38.80 18.37 25.55
C GLN A 430 -39.73 19.57 25.29
N GLY A 431 -40.29 19.70 24.09
CA GLY A 431 -41.18 20.80 23.69
C GLY A 431 -40.48 22.04 23.13
N ASP A 432 -39.14 22.05 23.06
CA ASP A 432 -38.35 23.17 22.52
C ASP A 432 -38.07 22.99 21.03
N ILE A 433 -39.14 23.06 20.25
CA ILE A 433 -39.10 22.90 18.79
C ILE A 433 -38.34 24.05 18.12
N ALA A 434 -38.40 25.25 18.68
CA ALA A 434 -37.72 26.42 18.15
C ALA A 434 -36.19 26.22 18.14
N THR A 435 -35.63 25.79 19.27
CA THR A 435 -34.18 25.50 19.36
C THR A 435 -33.80 24.29 18.52
N ALA A 436 -34.63 23.25 18.47
CA ALA A 436 -34.39 22.06 17.63
C ALA A 436 -34.19 22.43 16.16
N VAL A 437 -35.07 23.29 15.65
CA VAL A 437 -35.03 23.80 14.28
C VAL A 437 -33.82 24.70 14.07
N ASP A 438 -33.64 25.70 14.94
CA ASP A 438 -32.67 26.76 14.71
C ASP A 438 -31.22 26.30 14.83
N GLN A 439 -30.92 25.47 15.84
CA GLN A 439 -29.53 25.06 16.14
C GLN A 439 -29.10 23.76 15.46
N TYR A 440 -30.04 22.85 15.15
CA TYR A 440 -29.68 21.50 14.69
C TYR A 440 -30.23 21.15 13.31
N TYR A 441 -31.55 21.23 13.10
CA TYR A 441 -32.12 20.82 11.82
C TYR A 441 -31.70 21.73 10.66
N LYS A 442 -31.57 23.05 10.88
CA LYS A 442 -31.08 23.98 9.85
C LYS A 442 -29.66 23.67 9.40
N GLU A 443 -28.77 23.33 10.34
CA GLU A 443 -27.37 23.00 10.04
C GLU A 443 -27.28 21.74 9.14
N ILE A 444 -28.13 20.74 9.40
CA ILE A 444 -28.23 19.57 8.51
C ILE A 444 -28.78 20.00 7.15
N TYR A 445 -29.90 20.74 7.12
CA TYR A 445 -30.58 21.15 5.89
C TYR A 445 -29.68 21.95 4.94
N GLN A 446 -28.80 22.82 5.48
CA GLN A 446 -27.86 23.62 4.69
C GLN A 446 -26.86 22.76 3.91
N VAL A 447 -26.48 21.59 4.46
CA VAL A 447 -25.49 20.69 3.85
C VAL A 447 -26.17 19.57 3.05
N ASP A 448 -27.31 19.07 3.53
CA ASP A 448 -28.04 17.93 2.96
C ASP A 448 -29.55 18.06 3.19
N ILE A 449 -30.23 18.67 2.23
CA ILE A 449 -31.69 18.82 2.23
C ILE A 449 -32.46 17.49 2.24
N GLY A 450 -31.84 16.41 1.73
CA GLY A 450 -32.45 15.09 1.61
C GLY A 450 -32.28 14.22 2.86
N TYR A 451 -31.65 14.74 3.91
CA TYR A 451 -31.36 13.97 5.11
C TYR A 451 -32.64 13.68 5.92
N LYS A 452 -33.11 12.42 5.85
CA LYS A 452 -34.32 11.95 6.56
C LYS A 452 -35.53 12.86 6.27
N ASP A 453 -36.22 13.33 7.30
CA ASP A 453 -37.38 14.22 7.22
C ASP A 453 -37.06 15.67 7.63
N VAL A 454 -35.77 16.06 7.65
CA VAL A 454 -35.33 17.40 8.06
C VAL A 454 -36.02 18.50 7.27
N ALA A 455 -36.15 18.35 5.94
CA ALA A 455 -36.86 19.33 5.12
C ALA A 455 -38.32 19.55 5.58
N ALA A 456 -39.05 18.48 5.88
CA ALA A 456 -40.41 18.56 6.37
C ALA A 456 -40.50 19.23 7.76
N LYS A 457 -39.53 18.94 8.64
CA LYS A 457 -39.42 19.57 9.97
C LYS A 457 -39.18 21.09 9.86
N ILE A 458 -38.29 21.51 8.96
CA ILE A 458 -38.02 22.93 8.69
C ILE A 458 -39.24 23.62 8.10
N GLU A 459 -39.86 23.07 7.05
CA GLU A 459 -41.04 23.67 6.42
C GLU A 459 -42.22 23.85 7.40
N LYS A 460 -42.43 22.87 8.29
CA LYS A 460 -43.46 22.96 9.33
C LYS A 460 -43.23 24.13 10.28
N SER A 461 -41.97 24.49 10.54
CA SER A 461 -41.63 25.64 11.40
C SER A 461 -41.94 27.01 10.77
N TYR A 462 -41.99 27.10 9.43
CA TYR A 462 -42.32 28.33 8.71
C TYR A 462 -43.81 28.50 8.42
N LYS A 463 -44.62 27.44 8.60
CA LYS A 463 -46.07 27.54 8.47
C LYS A 463 -46.66 28.17 9.74
N PRO A 464 -47.42 29.26 9.63
CA PRO A 464 -48.08 29.84 10.80
C PRO A 464 -49.03 28.81 11.42
N SER A 465 -48.96 28.64 12.75
CA SER A 465 -49.91 27.80 13.49
C SER A 465 -51.34 28.31 13.22
N PRO A 466 -52.30 27.42 12.89
CA PRO A 466 -53.69 27.80 12.64
C PRO A 466 -54.41 28.37 13.85
#